data_AF-A0A9Q3CN56-F1
#
_entry.id   AF-A0A9Q3CN56-F1
#
_cell.length_a   1.000
_cell.length_b   1.000
_cell.length_c   1.000
_cell.angle_alpha   90.00
_cell.angle_beta   90.00
_cell.angle_gamma   90.00
#
_symmetry.space_group_name_H-M   'P 1'
#
loop_
_entity.id
_entity.type
_entity.pdbx_description
1 polymer ?
#
loop_
_entity_poly.entity_id
_entity_poly.type
_entity_poly.pdbx_seq_one_letter_code
_entity_poly.pdbx_strand_id
1 'polypeptide(L)' 'MITDFNAVKSLLTMKTPNRHMLRWQTAIKEYRGNMTIVHKSRNVHKNADGLSRWALADTPENPAWV' A
#
# COMPACT_ATOMS: atom_id res chain seq x y z
N MET A 1 0.44 -2.24 8.28
CA MET A 1 0.86 -2.29 6.86
C MET A 1 2.35 -2.00 6.74
N ILE A 2 3.06 -2.78 5.93
CA ILE A 2 4.46 -2.52 5.59
C ILE A 2 4.51 -2.16 4.10
N THR A 3 5.24 -1.12 3.72
CA THR A 3 5.38 -0.68 2.32
C THR A 3 6.80 -0.21 2.02
N ASP A 4 7.24 -0.29 0.78
CA ASP A 4 8.49 0.33 0.29
C ASP A 4 8.23 1.61 -0.54
N PHE A 5 6.97 2.04 -0.67
CA PHE A 5 6.60 3.17 -1.52
C PHE A 5 6.96 4.52 -0.90
N ASN A 6 7.89 5.23 -1.56
CA ASN A 6 8.41 6.51 -1.07
C ASN A 6 7.36 7.62 -1.00
N ALA A 7 6.36 7.63 -1.88
CA ALA A 7 5.34 8.68 -1.83
C ALA A 7 4.46 8.58 -0.58
N VAL A 8 4.28 7.38 -0.01
CA VAL A 8 3.60 7.22 1.29
C VAL A 8 4.45 7.86 2.39
N LYS A 9 5.78 7.64 2.39
CA LYS A 9 6.67 8.31 3.36
C LYS A 9 6.54 9.83 3.27
N SER A 10 6.57 10.39 2.06
CA SER A 10 6.38 11.82 1.83
C SER A 10 4.98 12.31 2.24
N LEU A 11 3.95 11.54 1.94
CA LEU A 11 2.54 11.84 2.28
C LEU A 11 2.32 11.95 3.79
N LEU A 12 3.00 11.12 4.58
CA LEU A 12 2.90 11.15 6.04
C LEU A 12 3.58 12.37 6.67
N THR A 13 4.54 12.98 5.98
CA THR A 13 5.31 14.13 6.48
C THR A 13 4.92 15.46 5.84
N MET A 14 3.96 15.46 4.92
CA MET A 14 3.62 16.64 4.11
C MET A 14 2.76 17.63 4.89
N LYS A 15 3.15 18.92 4.89
CA LYS A 15 2.38 20.01 5.51
C LYS A 15 1.21 20.49 4.65
N THR A 16 1.36 20.50 3.32
CA THR A 16 0.32 20.95 2.39
C THR A 16 0.21 19.97 1.20
N PRO A 17 -0.76 19.03 1.23
CA PRO A 17 -0.95 18.07 0.15
C PRO A 17 -1.64 18.70 -1.07
N ASN A 18 -1.24 18.28 -2.28
CA ASN A 18 -2.01 18.56 -3.49
C ASN A 18 -3.31 17.73 -3.53
N ARG A 19 -4.24 18.03 -4.44
CA ARG A 19 -5.58 17.37 -4.49
C ARG A 19 -5.53 15.83 -4.48
N HIS A 20 -4.57 15.23 -5.18
CA HIS A 20 -4.45 13.78 -5.30
C HIS A 20 -3.91 13.19 -4.00
N MET A 21 -2.88 13.82 -3.45
CA MET A 21 -2.29 13.43 -2.17
C MET A 21 -3.28 13.62 -1.02
N LEU A 22 -4.15 14.64 -1.06
CA LEU A 22 -5.18 14.87 -0.05
C LEU A 22 -6.17 13.69 0.01
N ARG A 23 -6.63 13.19 -1.15
CA ARG A 23 -7.51 12.01 -1.19
C ARG A 23 -6.85 10.79 -0.54
N TRP A 24 -5.58 10.53 -0.88
CA TRP A 24 -4.82 9.44 -0.28
C TRP A 24 -4.57 9.64 1.21
N GLN A 25 -4.34 10.87 1.66
CA GLN A 25 -4.15 11.18 3.07
C GLN A 25 -5.42 10.92 3.89
N THR A 26 -6.58 11.30 3.37
CA THR A 26 -7.88 11.05 4.03
C THR A 26 -8.14 9.56 4.15
N ALA A 27 -7.99 8.80 3.06
CA ALA A 27 -8.14 7.35 3.09
C ALA A 27 -7.18 6.69 4.11
N ILE A 28 -5.91 7.09 4.14
CA ILE A 28 -4.95 6.55 5.11
C ILE A 28 -5.32 6.90 6.56
N LYS A 29 -5.88 8.09 6.80
CA LYS A 29 -6.31 8.51 8.15
C LYS A 29 -7.44 7.62 8.69
N GLU A 30 -8.35 7.15 7.85
CA GLU A 30 -9.41 6.23 8.26
C GLU A 30 -8.83 4.92 8.83
N TYR A 31 -7.70 4.45 8.28
CA TYR A 31 -7.05 3.22 8.76
C TYR A 31 -6.02 3.46 9.89
N ARG A 32 -5.60 4.70 10.15
CA ARG A 32 -4.56 5.03 11.16
C ARG A 32 -4.95 4.64 12.59
N GLY A 33 -6.24 4.58 12.91
CA GLY A 33 -6.72 4.15 14.22
C GLY A 33 -6.44 2.67 14.51
N ASN A 34 -6.44 1.84 13.46
CA ASN A 34 -6.36 0.37 13.58
C ASN A 34 -5.10 -0.22 12.93
N MET A 35 -4.29 0.60 12.24
CA MET A 35 -3.17 0.11 11.45
C MET A 35 -1.95 1.04 11.52
N THR A 36 -0.81 0.49 11.97
CA THR A 36 0.50 1.14 11.88
C THR A 36 1.09 0.94 10.49
N ILE A 37 1.48 2.04 9.82
CA ILE A 37 2.15 2.02 8.51
C ILE A 37 3.66 2.18 8.73
N VAL A 38 4.43 1.19 8.29
CA VAL A 38 5.90 1.17 8.43
C VAL A 38 6.54 1.10 7.05
N HIS A 39 7.50 1.98 6.78
CA HIS A 39 8.31 1.92 5.57
C HIS A 39 9.50 0.96 5.79
N LYS A 40 9.65 -0.06 4.94
CA LYS A 40 10.78 -1.00 4.96
C LYS A 40 11.30 -1.24 3.55
N SER A 41 12.61 -1.44 3.43
CA SER A 41 13.27 -1.72 2.15
C SER A 41 12.96 -3.12 1.60
N ARG A 42 13.11 -3.24 0.28
CA ARG A 42 12.65 -4.32 -0.61
C ARG A 42 12.84 -5.76 -0.14
N ASN A 43 13.93 -6.06 0.59
CA ASN A 43 14.25 -7.44 0.99
C ASN A 43 13.23 -8.07 1.95
N VAL A 44 12.41 -7.28 2.63
CA VAL A 44 11.35 -7.77 3.53
C VAL A 44 10.09 -8.18 2.77
N HIS A 45 9.93 -7.72 1.52
CA HIS A 45 8.68 -7.85 0.76
C HIS A 45 8.66 -9.05 -0.19
N LYS A 46 9.53 -10.05 -0.04
CA LYS A 46 9.68 -11.17 -1.00
C LYS A 46 8.37 -11.89 -1.33
N ASN A 47 7.52 -12.14 -0.34
CA ASN A 47 6.23 -12.80 -0.54
C ASN A 47 5.27 -11.93 -1.37
N ALA A 48 5.22 -10.62 -1.06
CA ALA A 48 4.39 -9.66 -1.79
C ALA A 48 4.96 -9.38 -3.19
N ASP A 49 6.28 -9.37 -3.37
CA ASP A 49 6.96 -9.18 -4.65
C ASP A 49 6.69 -10.35 -5.59
N GLY A 50 6.68 -11.59 -5.07
CA GLY A 50 6.28 -12.77 -5.85
C GLY A 50 4.83 -12.69 -6.34
N LEU A 51 3.89 -12.39 -5.44
CA LEU A 51 2.47 -12.29 -5.79
C LEU A 51 2.14 -11.11 -6.71
N SER A 52 2.78 -9.96 -6.52
CA SER A 52 2.53 -8.76 -7.34
C SER A 52 3.09 -8.88 -8.76
N ARG A 53 4.13 -9.69 -8.97
CA ARG A 53 4.70 -9.94 -10.31
C ARG A 53 4.05 -11.09 -11.05
N TRP A 54 3.50 -12.05 -10.32
CA TRP A 54 2.81 -13.22 -10.87
C TRP A 54 1.39 -13.27 -10.33
N ALA A 55 0.58 -12.30 -10.74
CA ALA A 55 -0.85 -12.35 -10.48
C ALA A 55 -1.42 -13.63 -11.12
N LEU A 56 -2.22 -14.37 -10.35
CA LEU A 56 -2.99 -15.48 -10.89
C LEU A 56 -3.95 -14.93 -11.96
N ALA A 57 -4.25 -15.77 -12.96
CA ALA A 57 -5.25 -15.43 -13.94
C ALA A 57 -6.59 -15.13 -13.26
N ASP A 58 -7.33 -14.20 -13.81
CA ASP A 58 -8.68 -13.88 -13.35
C ASP A 58 -9.62 -14.96 -13.91
N THR A 59 -9.61 -16.13 -13.27
CA THR A 59 -10.46 -17.28 -13.60
C THR A 59 -11.12 -17.83 -12.33
N PRO A 60 -12.24 -18.58 -12.44
CA PRO A 60 -12.97 -19.10 -11.27
C PRO A 60 -12.15 -20.02 -10.35
N GLU A 61 -11.03 -20.55 -10.82
CA GLU A 61 -10.10 -21.36 -10.04
C GLU A 61 -9.18 -20.52 -9.13
N ASN A 62 -9.15 -19.21 -9.32
CA ASN A 62 -8.42 -18.29 -8.46
C ASN A 62 -9.16 -18.15 -7.12
N PRO A 63 -8.53 -18.45 -5.97
CA PRO A 63 -9.18 -18.32 -4.66
C PRO A 63 -9.55 -16.87 -4.29
N ALA A 64 -9.08 -15.89 -5.04
CA ALA A 64 -9.44 -14.48 -4.90
C ALA A 64 -10.47 -13.98 -5.94
N TRP A 65 -11.05 -14.87 -6.75
CA TRP A 65 -12.12 -14.53 -7.70
C TRP A 65 -13.40 -14.13 -6.95
N VAL A 66 -13.98 -12.98 -7.30
CA VAL A 66 -15.20 -12.41 -6.68
C VAL A 66 -16.31 -12.29 -7.72
#